data_AF-I5C5V2-F1
#
_entry.id   AF-I5C5V2-F1
#
_cell.length_a   1.000
_cell.length_b   1.000
_cell.length_c   1.000
_cell.angle_alpha   90.00
_cell.angle_beta   90.00
_cell.angle_gamma   90.00
#
_symmetry.space_group_name_H-M   'P 1'
#
loop_
_entity.id
_entity.type
_entity.pdbx_description
1 polymer ?
#
loop_
_entity_poly.entity_id
_entity_poly.type
_entity_poly.pdbx_seq_one_letter_code
_entity_poly.pdbx_strand_id
1 'polypeptide(L)' 'MANVIVQRVAEFLKLFPPFSFIGAEALETLASKAEIKFFEAGDFVFKAGDKPANHFYVLREVL' A
#
# COMPACT_ATOMS: atom_id res chain seq x y z
N MET A 1 10.79 -7.81 -18.13
CA MET A 1 11.40 -7.18 -16.94
C MET A 1 10.34 -7.11 -15.87
N ALA A 2 10.54 -7.79 -14.74
CA ALA A 2 9.58 -7.73 -13.64
C ALA A 2 9.61 -6.31 -13.04
N ASN A 3 8.43 -5.74 -12.75
CA ASN A 3 8.36 -4.46 -12.06
C ASN A 3 8.76 -4.67 -10.60
N VAL A 4 10.02 -4.39 -10.28
CA VAL A 4 10.62 -4.64 -8.95
C VAL A 4 9.83 -3.93 -7.84
N ILE A 5 9.18 -2.80 -8.13
CA ILE A 5 8.35 -2.08 -7.16
C ILE A 5 7.10 -2.90 -6.83
N VAL A 6 6.40 -3.42 -7.84
CA VAL A 6 5.19 -4.23 -7.66
C VAL A 6 5.49 -5.48 -6.83
N GLN A 7 6.60 -6.16 -7.13
CA GLN A 7 7.01 -7.34 -6.37
C GLN A 7 7.28 -6.99 -4.90
N ARG A 8 7.99 -5.90 -4.62
CA ARG A 8 8.28 -5.46 -3.24
C ARG A 8 7.00 -5.09 -2.48
N VAL A 9 6.04 -4.44 -3.14
CA VAL A 9 4.73 -4.13 -2.53
C VAL A 9 3.96 -5.40 -2.25
N ALA A 10 3.88 -6.35 -3.19
CA ALA A 10 3.19 -7.62 -3.00
C ALA A 10 3.80 -8.43 -1.84
N GLU A 11 5.14 -8.55 -1.80
CA GLU A 11 5.86 -9.23 -0.72
C GLU A 11 5.61 -8.58 0.63
N PHE A 12 5.62 -7.24 0.70
CA PHE A 12 5.30 -6.51 1.92
C PHE A 12 3.86 -6.76 2.38
N LEU A 13 2.88 -6.61 1.48
CA LEU A 13 1.46 -6.76 1.83
C LEU A 13 1.18 -8.18 2.34
N LYS A 14 1.76 -9.21 1.72
CA LYS A 14 1.56 -10.63 2.09
C LYS A 14 1.85 -10.92 3.58
N LEU A 15 2.68 -10.12 4.23
CA LEU A 15 3.04 -10.28 5.63
C LEU A 15 1.91 -9.89 6.60
N PHE A 16 0.85 -9.22 6.12
CA PHE A 16 -0.21 -8.65 6.97
C PHE A 16 -1.61 -9.08 6.51
N PRO A 17 -2.53 -9.45 7.43
CA PRO A 17 -3.94 -9.56 7.12
C PRO A 17 -4.53 -8.21 6.65
N PRO A 18 -5.54 -8.20 5.76
CA PRO A 18 -6.18 -9.35 5.10
C PRO A 18 -5.40 -9.87 3.89
N PHE A 19 -4.30 -9.23 3.50
CA PHE A 19 -3.57 -9.55 2.27
C PHE A 19 -2.86 -10.91 2.31
N SER A 20 -2.51 -11.40 3.50
CA SER A 20 -1.96 -12.74 3.70
C SER A 20 -2.90 -13.88 3.26
N PHE A 21 -4.21 -13.61 3.15
CA PHE A 21 -5.21 -14.56 2.66
C PHE A 21 -5.42 -14.49 1.15
N ILE A 22 -4.80 -13.53 0.45
CA ILE A 22 -4.94 -13.31 -0.98
C ILE A 22 -3.91 -14.17 -1.73
N GLY A 23 -4.35 -14.88 -2.77
CA GLY A 23 -3.46 -15.67 -3.63
C GLY A 23 -2.43 -14.79 -4.36
N ALA A 24 -1.27 -15.36 -4.69
CA ALA A 24 -0.13 -14.60 -5.22
C ALA A 24 -0.46 -13.75 -6.46
N GLU A 25 -1.19 -14.30 -7.44
CA GLU A 25 -1.56 -13.59 -8.67
C GLU A 25 -2.51 -12.39 -8.40
N ALA A 26 -3.50 -12.59 -7.52
CA ALA A 26 -4.41 -11.52 -7.12
C ALA A 26 -3.68 -10.45 -6.30
N LEU A 27 -2.72 -10.84 -5.48
CA LEU A 27 -1.89 -9.93 -4.69
C LEU A 27 -0.95 -9.10 -5.57
N GLU A 28 -0.34 -9.73 -6.60
CA GLU A 28 0.49 -9.02 -7.59
C GLU A 28 -0.36 -8.03 -8.41
N THR A 29 -1.57 -8.44 -8.79
CA THR A 29 -2.54 -7.55 -9.45
C THR A 29 -2.92 -6.37 -8.56
N LEU A 30 -3.18 -6.60 -7.26
CA LEU A 30 -3.44 -5.53 -6.29
C LEU A 30 -2.23 -4.59 -6.16
N ALA A 31 -1.03 -5.16 -5.99
CA ALA A 31 0.21 -4.40 -5.83
C ALA A 31 0.54 -3.55 -7.07
N SER A 32 0.16 -4.00 -8.27
CA SER A 32 0.34 -3.22 -9.51
C SER A 32 -0.47 -1.92 -9.57
N LYS A 33 -1.51 -1.80 -8.74
CA LYS A 33 -2.37 -0.62 -8.62
C LYS A 33 -2.00 0.26 -7.43
N ALA A 34 -1.03 -0.13 -6.63
CA ALA A 34 -0.65 0.60 -5.43
C ALA A 34 0.17 1.84 -5.77
N GLU A 35 -0.10 2.94 -5.06
CA GLU A 35 0.69 4.16 -5.11
C GLU A 35 1.59 4.24 -3.87
N ILE A 36 2.86 4.57 -4.07
CA ILE A 36 3.80 4.84 -2.97
C ILE A 36 3.80 6.34 -2.71
N LYS A 37 3.49 6.73 -1.47
CA LYS A 37 3.52 8.12 -1.00
C LYS A 37 4.46 8.24 0.19
N PHE A 38 5.24 9.31 0.18
CA PHE A 38 6.12 9.69 1.28
C PHE A 38 5.50 10.90 1.97
N PHE A 39 5.58 10.91 3.30
CA PHE A 39 5.07 11.99 4.14
C PHE A 39 6.19 12.38 5.10
N GLU A 40 6.38 13.68 5.30
CA GLU A 40 7.34 14.21 6.26
C GLU A 40 6.71 14.36 7.65
N ALA A 41 7.54 14.55 8.67
CA ALA A 41 7.07 14.80 10.02
C ALA A 41 6.22 16.09 10.05
N GLY A 42 4.96 15.95 10.47
CA GLY A 42 3.99 17.05 10.48
C GLY A 42 3.01 17.04 9.31
N ASP A 43 3.21 16.20 8.30
CA ASP A 43 2.23 16.00 7.24
C ASP A 43 0.98 15.25 7.75
N PHE A 44 -0.16 15.56 7.14
CA PHE A 44 -1.43 14.89 7.41
C PHE A 44 -1.79 13.98 6.23
N VAL A 45 -1.99 12.68 6.48
CA VAL A 45 -2.46 11.72 5.46
C VAL A 45 -3.91 12.02 5.04
N PHE A 46 -4.75 12.42 6.00
CA PHE A 46 -6.09 12.98 5.80
C PHE A 46 -6.52 13.74 7.06
N LYS A 47 -7.50 14.64 6.93
CA LYS A 47 -8.05 15.44 8.03
C LYS A 47 -9.50 15.08 8.32
N ALA A 48 -9.94 15.33 9.55
CA ALA A 48 -11.34 15.15 9.92
C ALA A 48 -12.23 16.07 9.09
N GLY A 49 -13.28 15.51 8.49
CA GLY A 49 -14.19 16.23 7.60
C GLY A 49 -13.79 16.21 6.12
N ASP A 50 -12.63 15.65 5.77
CA ASP A 50 -12.31 15.41 4.37
C ASP A 50 -13.31 14.42 3.75
N LYS A 51 -13.58 14.60 2.45
CA LYS A 51 -14.36 13.60 1.71
C LYS A 51 -13.63 12.25 1.76
N PRO A 52 -14.36 11.12 1.85
CA PRO A 52 -13.74 9.81 1.80
C PRO A 52 -12.81 9.68 0.59
N ALA A 53 -11.55 9.35 0.84
CA ALA A 53 -10.61 9.08 -0.24
C ALA A 53 -11.00 7.80 -0.96
N ASN A 54 -10.75 7.73 -2.27
CA ASN A 54 -10.89 6.50 -3.06
C ASN A 54 -9.76 5.49 -2.79
N HIS A 55 -8.97 5.72 -1.74
CA HIS A 55 -7.80 4.93 -1.37
C HIS A 55 -7.86 4.61 0.12
N PHE A 56 -7.35 3.44 0.48
CA PHE A 56 -6.91 3.15 1.84
C PHE A 56 -5.39 3.20 1.88
N TYR A 57 -4.84 3.38 3.07
CA TYR A 57 -3.40 3.55 3.28
C TYR A 57 -2.84 2.38 4.11
N VAL A 58 -1.65 1.92 3.75
CA VAL A 58 -0.88 0.94 4.52
C VAL A 58 0.48 1.56 4.84
N LEU A 59 0.81 1.65 6.12
CA LEU A 59 2.08 2.18 6.57
C LEU A 59 3.16 1.11 6.41
N ARG A 60 4.22 1.44 5.67
CA ARG A 60 5.33 0.50 5.38
C ARG A 60 6.54 0.70 6.28
N GLU A 61 6.96 1.94 6.47
CA GLU A 61 8.17 2.29 7.20
C GLU A 61 7.96 3.62 7.90
N VAL A 62 8.51 3.74 9.10
CA VAL A 62 8.61 5.00 9.86
C VAL A 62 10.10 5.26 9.99
N LEU A 63 10.56 6.39 9.45
CA LEU A 63 11.93 6.86 9.59
C LEU A 63 12.14 7.56 10.93
#